data_AF-A0AAE0GK33-F1
#
_entry.id   AF-A0AAE0GK33-F1
#
_cell.length_a   1.000
_cell.length_b   1.000
_cell.length_c   1.000
_cell.angle_alpha   90.00
_cell.angle_beta   90.00
_cell.angle_gamma   90.00
#
_symmetry.space_group_name_H-M   'P 1'
#
loop_
_entity.id
_entity.type
_entity.pdbx_description
1 polymer ?
#
loop_
_entity_poly.entity_id
_entity_poly.type
_entity_poly.pdbx_seq_one_letter_code
_entity_poly.pdbx_strand_id
1 'polypeptide(L)' 'ECVGDAGAEALAAALRDAHCKLHTLDISVNDVGDAGAEALAAALRDAHCKLHTLDISVNDVGDAGEETLRGSLII' A
#
# COMPACT_ATOMS: atom_id res chain seq x y z
N GLU A 1 -4.84 -11.66 -13.42
CA GLU A 1 -5.29 -11.81 -12.02
C GLU A 1 -5.08 -10.46 -11.35
N CYS A 2 -6.09 -9.92 -10.70
CA CYS A 2 -6.01 -8.64 -9.99
C CYS A 2 -5.19 -8.86 -8.70
N VAL A 3 -4.44 -7.86 -8.25
CA VAL A 3 -3.69 -7.96 -6.98
C VAL A 3 -4.66 -8.21 -5.82
N GLY A 4 -5.75 -7.44 -5.75
CA GLY A 4 -6.73 -7.49 -4.66
C GLY A 4 -6.12 -7.25 -3.28
N ASP A 5 -6.92 -7.45 -2.23
CA ASP A 5 -6.45 -7.28 -0.85
C ASP A 5 -5.28 -8.22 -0.51
N ALA A 6 -5.39 -9.50 -0.89
CA ALA A 6 -4.36 -10.49 -0.59
C ALA A 6 -3.01 -10.17 -1.27
N GLY A 7 -3.03 -9.64 -2.50
CA GLY A 7 -1.82 -9.19 -3.16
C GLY A 7 -1.26 -7.91 -2.55
N ALA A 8 -2.12 -6.99 -2.10
CA ALA A 8 -1.71 -5.79 -1.39
C ALA A 8 -1.05 -6.13 -0.04
N GLU A 9 -1.56 -7.12 0.69
CA GLU A 9 -0.93 -7.66 1.90
C GLU A 9 0.45 -8.27 1.62
N ALA A 10 0.59 -9.03 0.53
CA ALA A 10 1.87 -9.61 0.14
C ALA A 10 2.89 -8.51 -0.24
N LEU A 11 2.44 -7.47 -0.95
CA LEU A 11 3.26 -6.30 -1.25
C LEU A 11 3.66 -5.53 0.02
N ALA A 12 2.72 -5.35 0.95
CA ALA A 12 2.99 -4.72 2.24
C ALA A 12 4.06 -5.49 3.03
N ALA A 13 4.00 -6.82 3.04
CA ALA A 13 5.04 -7.64 3.66
C ALA A 13 6.42 -7.43 3.00
N ALA A 14 6.46 -7.34 1.67
CA ALA A 14 7.69 -7.09 0.92
C ALA A 14 8.26 -5.66 1.15
N LEU A 15 7.40 -4.65 1.31
CA LEU A 15 7.82 -3.27 1.58
C LEU A 15 8.51 -3.10 2.94
N ARG A 16 8.17 -3.95 3.91
CA ARG A 16 8.78 -3.97 5.25
C ARG A 16 10.12 -4.69 5.29
N ASP A 17 10.49 -5.38 4.22
CA ASP A 17 11.79 -6.04 4.12
C ASP A 17 12.91 -4.98 4.08
N ALA A 18 13.93 -5.14 4.94
CA ALA A 18 15.04 -4.20 5.05
C ALA A 18 15.88 -4.10 3.76
N HIS A 19 15.78 -5.07 2.86
CA HIS A 19 16.43 -5.08 1.56
C HIS A 19 15.54 -4.57 0.43
N CYS A 20 14.28 -4.22 0.71
CA CYS A 20 13.40 -3.60 -0.26
C CYS A 20 13.93 -2.23 -0.67
N LYS A 21 14.11 -2.04 -1.98
CA LYS A 21 14.62 -0.80 -2.59
C LYS A 21 13.57 -0.13 -3.46
N LEU A 22 12.30 -0.48 -3.27
CA LEU A 22 11.21 0.09 -4.04
C LEU A 22 10.93 1.51 -3.55
N HIS A 23 10.98 2.47 -4.47
CA HIS A 23 10.71 3.89 -4.18
C HIS A 23 9.33 4.33 -4.71
N THR A 24 8.84 3.64 -5.74
CA THR A 24 7.56 3.92 -6.40
C THR A 24 6.84 2.61 -6.62
N LEU A 25 5.57 2.55 -6.20
CA LEU A 25 4.67 1.41 -6.42
C LEU A 25 3.40 1.95 -7.05
N ASP A 26 3.08 1.43 -8.23
CA ASP A 26 1.82 1.68 -8.91
C ASP A 26 1.06 0.37 -8.97
N ILE A 27 -0.04 0.33 -8.23
CA ILE A 27 -1.03 -0.75 -8.25
C ILE A 27 -2.41 -0.17 -8.56
N SER A 28 -2.47 0.88 -9.38
CA SER A 28 -3.73 1.40 -9.89
C SER A 28 -4.51 0.29 -10.63
N VAL A 29 -5.84 0.31 -10.55
CA VAL A 29 -6.72 -0.68 -11.24
C VAL A 29 -6.45 -2.14 -10.84
N ASN A 30 -6.54 -2.45 -9.54
CA ASN A 30 -6.20 -3.78 -9.01
C ASN A 30 -7.19 -4.37 -8.00
N ASP A 31 -8.41 -3.82 -7.90
CA ASP A 31 -9.47 -4.25 -6.97
C ASP A 31 -9.00 -4.33 -5.50
N VAL A 32 -8.09 -3.44 -5.10
CA VAL A 32 -7.66 -3.31 -3.69
C VAL A 32 -8.77 -2.63 -2.91
N GLY A 33 -9.20 -3.23 -1.80
CA GLY A 33 -10.18 -2.67 -0.88
C GLY A 33 -9.54 -2.05 0.36
N ASP A 34 -10.39 -1.76 1.36
CA ASP A 34 -9.96 -1.16 2.62
C ASP A 34 -8.91 -2.03 3.34
N ALA A 35 -9.06 -3.35 3.33
CA ALA A 35 -8.13 -4.26 4.00
C ALA A 35 -6.71 -4.21 3.38
N GLY A 36 -6.62 -4.24 2.06
CA GLY A 36 -5.34 -4.08 1.36
C GLY A 36 -4.74 -2.69 1.56
N ALA A 37 -5.56 -1.63 1.55
CA ALA A 37 -5.14 -0.27 1.85
C ALA A 37 -4.57 -0.12 3.27
N GLU A 38 -5.22 -0.72 4.28
CA GLU A 38 -4.74 -0.73 5.66
C GLU A 38 -3.39 -1.45 5.80
N ALA A 39 -3.22 -2.59 5.12
CA ALA A 39 -1.96 -3.33 5.11
C ALA A 39 -0.82 -2.51 4.49
N LEU A 40 -1.06 -1.87 3.34
CA LEU A 40 -0.10 -0.97 2.69
C LEU A 40 0.25 0.21 3.60
N ALA A 41 -0.74 0.84 4.23
CA ALA A 41 -0.56 1.94 5.15
C ALA A 41 0.28 1.55 6.39
N ALA A 42 0.09 0.35 6.92
CA ALA A 42 0.95 -0.18 8.00
C ALA A 42 2.40 -0.37 7.53
N ALA A 43 2.62 -0.86 6.30
CA ALA A 43 3.96 -1.01 5.74
C ALA A 43 4.65 0.33 5.45
N LEU A 44 3.90 1.36 5.02
CA LEU A 44 4.45 2.71 4.79
C LEU A 44 5.01 3.37 6.07
N ARG A 45 4.45 3.02 7.23
CA ARG A 45 4.94 3.50 8.53
C ARG A 45 6.13 2.72 9.08
N ASP A 46 6.54 1.65 8.41
CA ASP A 46 7.68 0.83 8.83
C ASP A 46 8.99 1.56 8.53
N ALA A 47 9.94 1.56 9.48
CA ALA A 47 11.22 2.27 9.34
C ALA A 47 12.09 1.73 8.18
N HIS A 48 11.83 0.50 7.75
CA HIS A 48 12.52 -0.13 6.63
C HIS A 48 11.95 0.27 5.28
N CYS A 49 10.71 0.76 5.22
CA CYS A 49 10.07 1.15 3.98
C CYS A 49 10.83 2.32 3.33
N LYS A 50 11.14 2.16 2.03
CA LYS A 50 11.79 3.17 1.19
C LYS A 50 10.86 3.73 0.12
N LEU A 51 9.57 3.42 0.22
CA LEU A 51 8.58 3.89 -0.73
C LEU A 51 8.29 5.36 -0.48
N HIS A 52 8.40 6.17 -1.53
CA HIS A 52 8.09 7.60 -1.52
C HIS A 52 6.84 7.91 -2.33
N THR A 53 6.43 7.00 -3.22
CA THR A 53 5.28 7.18 -4.11
C THR A 53 4.49 5.90 -4.17
N LEU A 54 3.22 6.00 -3.82
CA LEU A 54 2.23 4.93 -3.94
C LEU A 54 1.06 5.47 -4.77
N ASP A 55 0.80 4.83 -5.90
CA ASP A 55 -0.43 5.03 -6.67
C ASP A 55 -1.32 3.81 -6.52
N ILE A 56 -2.49 4.02 -5.94
CA ILE A 56 -3.56 3.03 -5.83
C ILE A 56 -4.86 3.53 -6.45
N SER A 57 -4.78 4.51 -7.34
CA SER A 57 -5.95 5.08 -7.99
C SER A 57 -6.78 4.00 -8.71
N VAL A 58 -8.09 4.22 -8.81
CA VAL A 58 -9.00 3.29 -9.50
C VAL A 58 -8.98 1.89 -8.85
N ASN A 59 -9.05 1.84 -7.53
CA ASN A 59 -9.28 0.62 -6.75
C ASN A 59 -10.58 0.77 -5.95
N ASP A 60 -11.05 -0.30 -5.31
CA ASP A 60 -12.28 -0.33 -4.51
C ASP A 60 -12.03 0.07 -3.04
N VAL A 61 -11.12 1.02 -2.82
CA VAL A 61 -10.81 1.55 -1.49
C VAL A 61 -11.91 2.52 -1.05
N GLY A 62 -12.51 2.27 0.11
CA GLY A 62 -13.52 3.11 0.72
C GLY A 62 -12.91 4.23 1.57
N ASP A 63 -13.79 5.04 2.19
CA ASP A 63 -13.38 6.18 3.03
C ASP A 63 -12.42 5.78 4.16
N ALA A 64 -12.60 4.57 4.73
CA ALA A 64 -11.77 4.06 5.82
C ALA A 64 -10.33 3.75 5.35
N GLY A 65 -10.19 3.08 4.21
CA GLY A 65 -8.88 2.79 3.62
C GLY A 65 -8.17 4.08 3.18
N GLU A 66 -8.90 5.04 2.60
CA GLU A 66 -8.35 6.35 2.25
C GLU A 66 -7.84 7.12 3.48
N GLU A 67 -8.62 7.15 4.57
CA GLU A 67 -8.21 7.80 5.83
C GLU A 67 -6.93 7.16 6.38
N THR A 68 -6.85 5.82 6.34
CA THR A 68 -5.69 5.09 6.85
C THR A 68 -4.42 5.38 6.03
N LEU A 69 -4.54 5.43 4.71
CA LEU A 69 -3.43 5.77 3.82
C LEU A 69 -2.99 7.23 4.01
N ARG A 70 -3.94 8.17 4.10
CA ARG A 70 -3.64 9.59 4.40
C ARG A 70 -2.88 9.75 5.71
N GLY A 71 -3.23 8.99 6.75
CA GLY A 71 -2.53 8.99 8.03
C GLY A 71 -1.13 8.36 7.99
N SER A 72 -0.80 7.63 6.92
CA SER A 72 0.44 6.85 6.79
C SER A 72 1.42 7.42 5.77
N LEU A 73 0.97 8.29 4.86
CA LEU A 73 1.82 9.12 4.02
C LEU A 73 2.53 10.17 4.89
N ILE A 74 3.74 9.85 5.33
CA ILE A 74 4.65 10.82 5.95
C ILE A 74 5.26 11.65 4.81
N ILE A 75 4.66 12.81 4.53
CA ILE A 75 5.24 13.85 3.67
C ILE A 75 6.17 14.74 4.49
#